data_AF-I7I8X8-F1
#
_entry.id   AF-I7I8X8-F1
#
_cell.length_a   1.000
_cell.length_b   1.000
_cell.length_c   1.000
_cell.angle_alpha   90.00
_cell.angle_beta   90.00
_cell.angle_gamma   90.00
#
_symmetry.space_group_name_H-M   'P 1'
#
loop_
_entity.id
_entity.type
_entity.pdbx_description
1 polymer ?
#
loop_
_entity_poly.entity_id
_entity_poly.type
_entity_poly.pdbx_seq_one_letter_code
_entity_poly.pdbx_strand_id
1 'polypeptide(L)'
;MSICVGNVRLALARSIQGWCGPTGASRGSHSAKVPYGVKQSAGYKESRLQRRLALEAARKQREARGLILDTRSSLFMCLRHNTGINWFRAQEILKHLEMHVRHPSDGIDASLRDKITAAANLVKAKSRQ
;
A
#
# COMPACT_ATOMS: atom_id res chain seq x y z
N MET A 1 16.45 46.42 36.05
CA MET A 1 16.03 47.61 35.28
C MET A 1 15.88 47.15 33.83
N SER A 2 14.70 46.75 33.36
CA SER A 2 13.46 47.51 33.17
C SER A 2 13.47 48.36 31.89
N ILE A 3 12.82 47.81 30.85
CA ILE A 3 11.78 48.42 30.00
C ILE A 3 12.18 49.55 29.01
N CYS A 4 12.19 49.13 27.73
CA CYS A 4 11.41 49.59 26.57
C CYS A 4 11.36 51.06 26.09
N VAL A 5 11.04 51.11 24.78
CA VAL A 5 10.35 52.17 24.00
C VAL A 5 11.31 53.21 23.38
N GLY A 6 11.35 53.47 22.08
CA GLY A 6 10.35 53.26 21.02
C GLY A 6 10.96 53.44 19.61
N ASN A 7 10.42 52.81 18.57
CA ASN A 7 9.24 53.24 17.77
C ASN A 7 9.60 54.46 16.88
N VAL A 8 9.37 54.59 15.57
CA VAL A 8 8.41 54.04 14.59
C VAL A 8 8.91 54.41 13.18
N ARG A 9 8.76 53.52 12.18
CA ARG A 9 8.26 53.84 10.81
C ARG A 9 8.18 52.53 10.00
N LEU A 10 7.07 51.80 10.00
CA LEU A 10 5.85 51.99 9.20
C LEU A 10 6.13 52.15 7.69
N ALA A 11 6.07 51.03 6.97
CA ALA A 11 5.55 50.93 5.59
C ALA A 11 5.31 49.43 5.30
N LEU A 12 4.08 48.92 5.40
CA LEU A 12 2.96 49.00 4.45
C LEU A 12 2.80 47.65 3.72
N ALA A 13 1.82 46.89 4.20
CA ALA A 13 0.88 46.00 3.51
C ALA A 13 1.26 45.35 2.16
N ARG A 14 1.03 44.02 2.09
CA ARG A 14 0.00 43.34 1.27
C ARG A 14 0.28 41.83 1.32
N SER A 15 -0.65 41.04 1.89
CA SER A 15 -1.80 40.44 1.18
C SER A 15 -1.43 39.12 0.53
N ILE A 16 -2.43 38.23 0.45
CA ILE A 16 -2.50 36.97 -0.32
C ILE A 16 -2.24 35.72 0.54
N GLN A 17 -3.33 35.28 1.18
CA GLN A 17 -3.98 34.00 0.92
C GLN A 17 -3.10 32.74 0.81
N GLY A 18 -3.45 31.74 1.64
CA GLY A 18 -3.50 30.36 1.17
C GLY A 18 -2.30 29.50 1.57
N TRP A 19 -2.16 29.20 2.86
CA TRP A 19 -1.52 27.94 3.26
C TRP A 19 -2.54 26.79 3.08
N CYS A 20 -2.85 26.50 1.82
CA CYS A 20 -3.42 25.23 1.42
C CYS A 20 -2.27 24.23 1.38
N GLY A 21 -2.18 23.36 2.39
CA GLY A 21 -1.36 22.16 2.31
C GLY A 21 -1.74 21.32 1.09
N PRO A 22 -0.86 20.43 0.60
CA PRO A 22 -1.17 19.60 -0.56
C PRO A 22 -2.17 18.50 -0.19
N THR A 23 -3.46 18.85 -0.10
CA THR A 23 -4.56 17.93 -0.38
C THR A 23 -4.59 17.68 -1.88
N GLY A 24 -4.02 16.55 -2.27
CA GLY A 24 -3.99 16.11 -3.66
C GLY A 24 -3.77 14.61 -3.72
N ALA A 25 -4.79 13.84 -3.33
CA ALA A 25 -4.89 12.44 -3.67
C ALA A 25 -4.76 12.31 -5.19
N SER A 26 -3.60 11.84 -5.66
CA SER A 26 -3.40 11.56 -7.07
C SER A 26 -4.28 10.37 -7.45
N ARG A 27 -5.42 10.68 -8.07
CA ARG A 27 -6.17 9.77 -8.95
C ARG A 27 -5.17 8.99 -9.79
N GLY A 28 -5.36 7.66 -9.85
CA GLY A 28 -4.40 6.70 -10.37
C GLY A 28 -3.60 7.21 -11.56
N SER A 29 -2.27 7.19 -11.43
CA SER A 29 -1.38 7.47 -12.54
C SER A 29 -1.59 6.38 -13.59
N HIS A 30 -2.37 6.69 -14.62
CA HIS A 30 -2.17 6.10 -15.93
C HIS A 30 -0.67 6.17 -16.17
N SER A 31 -0.03 5.03 -16.46
CA SER A 31 1.43 4.90 -16.49
C SER A 31 2.02 6.10 -17.21
N ALA A 32 2.70 6.99 -16.48
CA ALA A 32 3.32 8.18 -17.05
C ALA A 32 4.43 7.68 -17.99
N LYS A 33 4.05 7.43 -19.25
CA LYS A 33 4.94 6.95 -20.28
C LYS A 33 5.71 8.18 -20.73
N VAL A 34 7.02 8.16 -20.54
CA VAL A 34 7.88 9.25 -20.98
C VAL A 34 7.63 9.47 -22.48
N PRO A 35 7.42 10.72 -22.93
CA PRO A 35 7.22 11.03 -24.33
C PRO A 35 8.37 10.47 -25.18
N TYR A 36 8.05 10.00 -26.38
CA TYR A 36 9.05 9.51 -27.32
C TYR A 36 10.01 10.66 -27.73
N GLY A 37 11.25 10.33 -28.07
CA GLY A 37 12.27 11.32 -28.46
C GLY A 37 12.98 12.04 -27.31
N VAL A 38 12.52 11.89 -26.06
CA VAL A 38 13.20 12.45 -24.89
C VAL A 38 14.33 11.51 -24.45
N LYS A 39 15.58 11.97 -24.50
CA LYS A 39 16.73 11.22 -23.99
C LYS A 39 16.58 11.03 -22.48
N GLN A 40 16.52 9.76 -22.05
CA GLN A 40 16.43 9.41 -20.63
C GLN A 40 17.80 9.58 -19.97
N SER A 41 17.86 10.41 -18.92
CA SER A 41 19.06 10.57 -18.11
C SER A 41 19.45 9.26 -17.41
N ALA A 42 20.73 9.10 -17.06
CA ALA A 42 21.22 7.94 -16.31
C ALA A 42 20.47 7.78 -14.97
N GLY A 43 20.29 8.88 -14.23
CA GLY A 43 19.52 8.89 -12.99
C GLY A 43 18.04 8.47 -13.15
N TYR A 44 17.40 8.78 -14.28
CA TYR A 44 16.04 8.28 -14.56
C TYR A 44 16.02 6.76 -14.71
N LYS A 45 17.00 6.18 -15.41
CA LYS A 45 17.12 4.72 -15.58
C LYS A 45 17.39 4.04 -14.24
N GLU A 46 18.31 4.58 -13.45
CA GLU A 46 18.63 4.09 -12.10
C GLU A 46 17.42 4.16 -11.17
N SER A 47 16.69 5.28 -11.14
CA SER A 47 15.44 5.42 -10.40
C SER A 47 14.42 4.34 -10.74
N ARG A 48 14.26 4.02 -12.04
CA ARG A 48 13.34 2.97 -12.49
C ARG A 48 13.81 1.59 -12.07
N LEU A 49 15.11 1.33 -12.07
CA LEU A 49 15.69 0.08 -11.57
C LEU A 49 15.50 -0.05 -10.06
N GLN A 50 15.81 0.99 -9.29
CA GLN A 50 15.61 1.02 -7.84
C GLN A 50 14.15 0.82 -7.47
N ARG A 51 13.21 1.41 -8.23
CA ARG A 51 11.78 1.16 -8.06
C ARG A 51 11.40 -0.30 -8.27
N ARG A 52 11.98 -0.98 -9.27
CA ARG A 52 11.73 -2.42 -9.50
C ARG A 52 12.28 -3.26 -8.34
N LEU A 53 13.52 -3.00 -7.94
CA LEU A 53 14.16 -3.68 -6.81
C LEU A 53 13.39 -3.47 -5.50
N ALA A 54 12.89 -2.26 -5.24
CA ALA A 54 12.07 -1.96 -4.07
C ALA A 54 10.74 -2.73 -4.08
N LEU A 55 10.09 -2.89 -5.24
CA LEU A 55 8.86 -3.68 -5.36
C LEU A 55 9.12 -5.18 -5.12
N GLU A 56 10.24 -5.70 -5.63
CA GLU A 56 10.65 -7.08 -5.39
C GLU A 56 11.04 -7.32 -3.93
N ALA A 57 11.79 -6.39 -3.31
CA ALA A 57 12.12 -6.44 -1.89
C ALA A 57 10.86 -6.38 -1.02
N ALA A 58 9.90 -5.51 -1.35
CA ALA A 58 8.62 -5.45 -0.65
C ALA A 58 7.80 -6.74 -0.82
N ARG A 59 7.97 -7.47 -1.94
CA ARG A 59 7.36 -8.79 -2.14
C ARG A 59 8.03 -9.85 -1.26
N LYS A 60 9.36 -9.91 -1.26
CA LYS A 60 10.14 -10.83 -0.41
C LYS A 60 9.91 -10.59 1.08
N GLN A 61 9.81 -9.33 1.51
CA GLN A 61 9.50 -8.97 2.90
C GLN A 61 8.09 -9.41 3.30
N ARG A 62 7.12 -9.38 2.38
CA ARG A 62 5.77 -9.91 2.62
C ARG A 62 5.77 -11.43 2.71
N GLU A 63 6.49 -12.09 1.80
CA GLU A 63 6.67 -13.54 1.82
C GLU A 63 7.36 -14.01 3.12
N ALA A 64 8.33 -13.26 3.64
CA ALA A 64 9.02 -13.55 4.89
C ALA A 64 8.17 -13.32 6.16
N ARG A 65 7.15 -12.46 6.10
CA ARG A 65 6.29 -12.10 7.25
C ARG A 65 5.07 -13.02 7.42
N GLY A 66 4.82 -13.96 6.49
CA GLY A 66 3.66 -14.84 6.53
C GLY A 66 2.33 -14.14 6.21
N LEU A 67 1.21 -14.58 6.80
CA LEU A 67 -0.12 -13.98 6.63
C LEU A 67 -0.21 -12.65 7.39
N ILE A 68 0.04 -11.54 6.70
CA ILE A 68 -0.17 -10.19 7.24
C ILE A 68 -1.67 -9.87 7.16
N LEU A 69 -2.30 -9.72 8.31
CA LEU A 69 -3.70 -9.32 8.41
C LEU A 69 -3.75 -7.83 8.74
N ASP A 70 -4.07 -7.02 7.73
CA ASP A 70 -4.21 -5.57 7.87
C ASP A 70 -5.62 -5.23 8.37
N THR A 71 -5.70 -4.61 9.55
CA THR A 71 -6.96 -4.31 10.27
C THR A 71 -8.01 -3.59 9.42
N ARG A 72 -7.56 -2.66 8.56
CA ARG A 72 -8.43 -1.89 7.66
C ARG A 72 -9.08 -2.71 6.54
N SER A 73 -8.53 -3.89 6.23
CA SER A 73 -8.91 -4.66 5.05
C SER A 73 -9.60 -5.98 5.42
N SER A 74 -10.50 -6.43 4.53
CA SER A 74 -11.18 -7.71 4.74
C SER A 74 -10.21 -8.88 4.60
N LEU A 75 -10.49 -9.98 5.28
CA LEU A 75 -9.69 -11.20 5.19
C LEU A 75 -9.46 -11.62 3.72
N PHE A 76 -10.49 -11.49 2.89
CA PHE A 76 -10.40 -11.77 1.46
C PHE A 76 -9.28 -10.99 0.75
N MET A 77 -9.16 -9.69 1.03
CA MET A 77 -8.12 -8.86 0.42
C MET A 77 -6.73 -9.22 0.98
N CYS A 78 -6.63 -9.46 2.29
CA CYS A 78 -5.39 -9.92 2.92
C CYS A 78 -4.89 -11.23 2.28
N LEU A 79 -5.78 -12.21 2.10
CA LEU A 79 -5.43 -13.51 1.50
C LEU A 79 -4.82 -13.33 0.11
N ARG A 80 -5.44 -12.50 -0.74
CA ARG A 80 -4.95 -12.21 -2.08
C ARG A 80 -3.57 -11.55 -2.07
N HIS A 81 -3.37 -10.56 -1.19
CA HIS A 81 -2.12 -9.81 -1.11
C HIS A 81 -0.95 -10.64 -0.58
N ASN A 82 -1.21 -11.57 0.34
CA ASN A 82 -0.18 -12.39 0.97
C ASN A 82 0.18 -13.63 0.15
N THR A 83 -0.81 -14.33 -0.39
CA THR A 83 -0.60 -15.65 -1.00
C THR A 83 -0.39 -15.61 -2.50
N GLY A 84 -0.67 -14.47 -3.15
CA GLY A 84 -0.63 -14.33 -4.61
C GLY A 84 -1.70 -15.16 -5.34
N ILE A 85 -2.71 -15.65 -4.61
CA ILE A 85 -3.80 -16.48 -5.14
C ILE A 85 -4.82 -15.61 -5.90
N ASN A 86 -5.38 -16.15 -7.00
CA ASN A 86 -6.40 -15.48 -7.81
C ASN A 86 -7.72 -15.28 -7.04
N TRP A 87 -8.53 -14.29 -7.43
CA TRP A 87 -9.79 -13.90 -6.79
C TRP A 87 -10.72 -15.08 -6.49
N PHE A 88 -10.99 -15.90 -7.51
CA PHE A 88 -11.89 -17.05 -7.38
C PHE A 88 -11.39 -18.09 -6.38
N ARG A 89 -10.09 -18.36 -6.38
CA ARG A 89 -9.45 -19.31 -5.47
C ARG A 89 -9.45 -18.80 -4.03
N ALA A 90 -9.31 -17.49 -3.82
CA ALA A 90 -9.48 -16.89 -2.50
C ALA A 90 -10.92 -17.02 -1.99
N GLN A 91 -11.93 -16.98 -2.87
CA GLN A 91 -13.31 -17.27 -2.48
C GLN A 91 -13.53 -18.75 -2.13
N GLU A 92 -12.87 -19.68 -2.82
CA GLU A 92 -12.89 -21.11 -2.44
C GLU A 92 -12.36 -21.30 -1.02
N ILE A 93 -11.25 -20.65 -0.65
CA ILE A 93 -10.68 -20.72 0.71
C ILE A 93 -11.70 -20.23 1.75
N LEU A 94 -12.39 -19.12 1.49
CA LEU A 94 -13.41 -18.62 2.42
C LEU A 94 -14.61 -19.56 2.54
N LYS A 95 -15.01 -20.24 1.46
CA LYS A 95 -16.05 -21.27 1.50
C LYS A 95 -15.62 -22.47 2.34
N HIS A 96 -14.37 -22.92 2.20
CA HIS A 96 -13.83 -24.01 3.01
C HIS A 96 -13.76 -23.68 4.50
N LEU A 97 -13.57 -22.41 4.83
CA LEU A 97 -13.55 -21.92 6.21
C LEU A 97 -14.93 -21.49 6.72
N GLU A 98 -15.97 -21.56 5.87
CA GLU A 98 -17.34 -21.09 6.17
C GLU A 98 -17.38 -19.61 6.60
N MET A 99 -16.47 -18.80 6.08
CA MET A 99 -16.32 -17.39 6.43
C MET A 99 -16.94 -16.46 5.39
N HIS A 100 -17.51 -15.35 5.86
CA HIS A 100 -18.06 -14.33 4.98
C HIS A 100 -16.97 -13.53 4.24
N VAL A 101 -17.24 -13.10 3.01
CA VAL A 101 -16.29 -12.35 2.16
C VAL A 101 -15.87 -11.01 2.77
N ARG A 102 -16.79 -10.38 3.51
CA ARG A 102 -16.54 -9.11 4.23
C ARG A 102 -16.10 -9.32 5.68
N HIS A 103 -15.69 -10.52 6.06
CA HIS A 103 -15.19 -10.75 7.41
C HIS A 103 -13.99 -9.82 7.66
N PRO A 104 -14.02 -9.01 8.75
CA PRO A 104 -12.88 -8.18 9.11
C PRO A 104 -11.68 -9.08 9.39
N SER A 105 -10.48 -8.61 9.07
CA SER A 105 -9.28 -9.38 9.40
C SER A 105 -8.81 -9.17 10.85
N ASP A 106 -9.52 -8.30 11.58
CA ASP A 106 -9.32 -8.02 13.00
C ASP A 106 -9.69 -9.23 13.87
N GLY A 107 -8.81 -9.56 14.82
CA GLY A 107 -9.08 -10.60 15.83
C GLY A 107 -8.94 -12.04 15.34
N ILE A 108 -8.24 -12.29 14.22
CA ILE A 108 -7.95 -13.67 13.79
C ILE A 108 -6.86 -14.28 14.67
N ASP A 109 -7.29 -15.23 15.50
CA ASP A 109 -6.46 -16.05 16.37
C ASP A 109 -5.43 -16.87 15.60
N ALA A 110 -4.32 -17.22 16.27
CA ALA A 110 -3.25 -18.03 15.71
C ALA A 110 -3.76 -19.37 15.13
N SER A 111 -4.64 -20.05 15.86
CA SER A 111 -5.25 -21.32 15.41
C SER A 111 -6.04 -21.19 14.11
N LEU A 112 -6.67 -20.03 13.87
CA LEU A 112 -7.44 -19.78 12.65
C LEU A 112 -6.49 -19.43 11.48
N ARG A 113 -5.34 -18.80 11.75
CA ARG A 113 -4.27 -18.58 10.76
C ARG A 113 -3.69 -19.90 10.24
N ASP A 114 -3.52 -20.90 11.11
CA ASP A 114 -3.03 -22.21 10.71
C ASP A 114 -4.04 -22.92 9.79
N LYS A 115 -5.33 -22.85 10.12
CA LYS A 115 -6.42 -23.36 9.26
C LYS A 115 -6.46 -22.67 7.91
N ILE A 116 -6.32 -21.34 7.89
CA ILE A 116 -6.22 -20.56 6.65
C ILE A 116 -5.03 -21.03 5.81
N THR A 117 -3.87 -21.24 6.45
CA THR A 117 -2.65 -21.67 5.76
C THR A 117 -2.80 -23.07 5.17
N ALA A 118 -3.38 -24.00 5.93
CA ALA A 118 -3.69 -25.34 5.46
C ALA A 118 -4.67 -25.32 4.26
N ALA A 119 -5.76 -24.55 4.36
CA ALA A 119 -6.72 -24.40 3.27
C ALA A 119 -6.07 -23.77 2.02
N ALA A 120 -5.21 -22.77 2.19
CA ALA A 120 -4.47 -22.16 1.09
C ALA A 120 -3.54 -23.17 0.38
N ASN A 121 -2.89 -24.06 1.12
CA ASN A 121 -2.03 -25.10 0.56
C ASN A 121 -2.83 -26.14 -0.25
N LEU A 122 -4.01 -26.55 0.24
CA LEU A 122 -4.91 -27.46 -0.48
C LEU A 122 -5.38 -26.86 -1.82
N VAL A 123 -5.81 -25.60 -1.81
CA VAL A 123 -6.29 -24.91 -3.02
C VAL A 123 -5.15 -24.69 -4.02
N LYS A 124 -3.92 -24.41 -3.54
CA LYS A 124 -2.73 -24.34 -4.41
C LYS A 124 -2.42 -25.70 -5.05
N ALA A 125 -2.51 -26.80 -4.32
CA ALA A 125 -2.28 -28.14 -4.86
C ALA A 125 -3.29 -28.48 -5.97
N LYS A 126 -4.57 -28.18 -5.77
CA LYS A 126 -5.64 -28.38 -6.77
C LYS A 126 -5.39 -27.62 -8.09
N SER A 127 -4.69 -26.49 -8.04
CA SER A 127 -4.43 -25.67 -9.23
C SER A 127 -3.28 -26.14 -10.12
N ARG A 128 -2.46 -27.09 -9.65
CA ARG A 128 -1.30 -27.63 -10.41
C ARG A 128 -1.63 -28.91 -11.17
N GLN A 129 -2.81 -29.48 -10.94
CA GLN A 129 -3.39 -30.59 -11.71
C GLN A 129 -4.23 -30.00 -12.85
#